data_AF-A0A350Y3A4-F1
#
_entry.id   AF-A0A350Y3A4-F1
#
_cell.length_a   1.000
_cell.length_b   1.000
_cell.length_c   1.000
_cell.angle_alpha   90.00
_cell.angle_beta   90.00
_cell.angle_gamma   90.00
#
_symmetry.space_group_name_H-M   'P 1'
#
loop_
_entity.id
_entity.type
_entity.pdbx_description
1 polymer ?
#
loop_
_entity_poly.entity_id
_entity_poly.type
_entity_poly.pdbx_seq_one_letter_code
_entity_poly.pdbx_strand_id
1 'polypeptide(L)'
;MKREPFREAWTSLIVSLPLILGLVLLLSINIEGAEQQTSSGSPLEPWLKLFLGYMAAGAEIAAALVIGVAILRAISTYGQRLFIRSKQHFDLIESIRLQLGRGLTLGLEFTVASDILRTAVAPTRRDILTLASIVLLRTLLNYFLEWEISQGEERRQNDREVV
;
A
#
# COMPACT_ATOMS: atom_id res chain seq x y z
N MET A 1 -9.10 -22.51 -26.10
CA MET A 1 -9.49 -21.17 -25.61
C MET A 1 -8.48 -20.74 -24.55
N LYS A 2 -7.45 -19.98 -24.95
CA LYS A 2 -6.45 -19.40 -24.03
C LYS A 2 -7.16 -18.33 -23.19
N ARG A 3 -7.12 -18.48 -21.86
CA ARG A 3 -7.63 -17.47 -20.94
C ARG A 3 -6.52 -16.47 -20.72
N GLU A 4 -6.68 -15.30 -21.33
CA GLU A 4 -5.75 -14.18 -21.20
C GLU A 4 -5.82 -13.63 -19.75
N PRO A 5 -4.76 -13.74 -18.93
CA PRO A 5 -4.74 -13.19 -17.57
C PRO A 5 -4.95 -11.67 -17.55
N PHE A 6 -4.69 -11.02 -18.69
CA PHE A 6 -4.97 -9.61 -18.94
C PHE A 6 -6.41 -9.19 -18.65
N ARG A 7 -7.42 -10.01 -19.02
CA ARG A 7 -8.83 -9.63 -18.82
C ARG A 7 -9.23 -9.63 -17.36
N GLU A 8 -8.68 -10.53 -16.53
CA GLU A 8 -9.10 -10.64 -15.12
C GLU A 8 -8.55 -9.47 -14.27
N ALA A 9 -7.28 -9.10 -14.46
CA ALA A 9 -6.69 -7.91 -13.83
C ALA A 9 -7.33 -6.60 -14.34
N TRP A 10 -7.65 -6.51 -15.64
CA TRP A 10 -8.38 -5.35 -16.18
C TRP A 10 -9.79 -5.23 -15.60
N THR A 11 -10.49 -6.34 -15.40
CA THR A 11 -11.82 -6.33 -14.78
C THR A 11 -11.79 -5.94 -13.31
N SER A 12 -10.79 -6.36 -12.53
CA SER A 12 -10.68 -5.97 -11.12
C SER A 12 -10.37 -4.48 -10.94
N LEU A 13 -9.52 -3.91 -11.81
CA LEU A 13 -9.25 -2.48 -11.82
C LEU A 13 -10.47 -1.67 -12.28
N ILE A 14 -11.13 -2.11 -13.35
CA ILE A 14 -12.35 -1.46 -13.88
C ILE A 14 -13.52 -1.52 -12.90
N VAL A 15 -13.58 -2.51 -12.00
CA VAL A 15 -14.61 -2.58 -10.97
C VAL A 15 -14.25 -1.71 -9.77
N SER A 16 -12.99 -1.77 -9.30
CA SER A 16 -12.57 -1.10 -8.07
C SER A 16 -12.43 0.42 -8.22
N LEU A 17 -11.93 0.88 -9.37
CA LEU A 17 -11.65 2.29 -9.63
C LEU A 17 -12.93 3.16 -9.63
N PRO A 18 -14.00 2.86 -10.41
CA PRO A 18 -15.24 3.63 -10.36
C PRO A 18 -16.02 3.42 -9.06
N LEU A 19 -15.82 2.32 -8.33
CA LEU A 19 -16.41 2.14 -6.99
C LEU A 19 -15.77 3.10 -5.98
N ILE A 20 -14.44 3.21 -5.97
CA ILE A 20 -13.72 4.17 -5.12
C ILE A 20 -14.05 5.60 -5.55
N LEU A 21 -13.99 5.90 -6.84
CA LEU A 21 -14.28 7.22 -7.39
C LEU A 21 -15.74 7.62 -7.14
N GLY A 22 -16.68 6.67 -7.29
CA GLY A 22 -18.10 6.85 -6.98
C GLY A 22 -18.38 7.02 -5.50
N LEU A 23 -17.72 6.26 -4.61
CA LEU A 23 -17.81 6.42 -3.16
C LEU A 23 -17.28 7.80 -2.73
N VAL A 24 -16.15 8.23 -3.28
CA VAL A 24 -15.54 9.54 -3.03
C VAL A 24 -16.43 10.66 -3.56
N LEU A 25 -17.03 10.50 -4.75
CA LEU A 25 -17.98 11.46 -5.31
C LEU A 25 -19.25 11.55 -4.45
N LEU A 26 -19.78 10.42 -3.98
CA LEU A 26 -20.95 10.33 -3.09
C LEU A 26 -20.66 11.02 -1.74
N LEU A 27 -19.50 10.75 -1.14
CA LEU A 27 -19.04 11.45 0.07
C LEU A 27 -18.83 12.95 -0.18
N SER A 28 -18.23 13.34 -1.30
CA SER A 28 -17.99 14.75 -1.64
C SER A 28 -19.30 15.54 -1.79
N ILE A 29 -20.33 14.93 -2.40
CA ILE A 29 -21.65 15.54 -2.59
C ILE A 29 -22.45 15.59 -1.28
N ASN A 30 -22.39 14.55 -0.45
CA ASN A 30 -23.20 14.46 0.77
C ASN A 30 -22.67 15.33 1.93
N ILE A 31 -21.41 15.77 1.86
CA ILE A 31 -20.74 16.52 2.94
C ILE A 31 -21.01 18.04 2.86
N GLU A 32 -21.75 18.54 1.86
CA GLU A 32 -22.28 19.93 1.90
C GLU A 32 -23.24 20.18 3.06
N GLY A 33 -23.83 19.12 3.65
CA GLY A 33 -24.68 19.22 4.84
C GLY A 33 -24.00 18.93 6.18
N ALA A 34 -22.70 18.57 6.22
CA ALA A 34 -22.05 18.05 7.43
C ALA A 34 -21.18 19.08 8.19
N GLU A 35 -21.24 20.38 7.85
CA GLU A 35 -20.56 21.42 8.65
C GLU A 35 -21.29 21.80 9.95
N GLN A 36 -22.45 21.20 10.27
CA GLN A 36 -23.25 21.64 11.42
C GLN A 36 -23.87 20.48 12.22
N GLN A 37 -23.07 19.73 12.99
CA GLN A 37 -23.44 19.32 14.37
C GLN A 37 -22.33 18.58 15.14
N THR A 38 -21.32 19.31 15.61
CA THR A 38 -20.71 19.01 16.93
C THR A 38 -20.60 20.29 17.77
N SER A 39 -21.66 21.11 17.75
CA SER A 39 -21.94 22.10 18.81
C SER A 39 -22.51 21.40 20.05
N SER A 40 -21.77 20.43 20.56
CA SER A 40 -21.90 19.85 21.90
C SER A 40 -20.50 19.44 22.30
N GLY A 41 -19.74 20.39 22.86
CA GLY A 41 -18.38 20.16 23.35
C GLY A 41 -18.38 19.11 24.45
N SER A 42 -18.30 17.83 24.07
CA SER A 42 -17.95 16.77 24.99
C SER A 42 -16.52 17.03 25.45
N PRO A 43 -16.25 17.10 26.77
CA PRO A 43 -14.90 17.38 27.29
C PRO A 43 -13.85 16.32 26.89
N LEU A 44 -14.27 15.22 26.25
CA LEU A 44 -13.43 14.11 25.80
C LEU A 44 -12.88 14.28 24.37
N GLU A 45 -13.43 15.19 23.55
CA GLU A 45 -12.97 15.39 22.17
C GLU A 45 -11.47 15.72 22.07
N PRO A 46 -10.92 16.69 22.84
CA PRO A 46 -9.49 17.04 22.73
C PRO A 46 -8.58 15.86 23.09
N TRP A 47 -8.97 15.08 24.11
CA TRP A 47 -8.22 13.91 24.55
C TRP A 47 -8.22 12.79 23.51
N LEU A 48 -9.38 12.55 22.87
CA LEU A 48 -9.52 11.58 21.80
C LEU A 48 -8.66 11.95 20.58
N LYS A 49 -8.72 13.22 20.16
CA LYS A 49 -7.92 13.73 19.03
C LYS A 49 -6.42 13.59 19.29
N LEU A 50 -5.98 13.91 20.52
CA LEU A 50 -4.60 13.77 20.94
C LEU A 50 -4.15 12.30 20.94
N PHE A 51 -4.96 11.41 21.51
CA PHE A 51 -4.67 9.98 21.60
C PHE A 51 -4.56 9.32 20.22
N LEU A 52 -5.58 9.52 19.37
CA LEU A 52 -5.58 9.00 17.99
C LEU A 52 -4.41 9.58 17.18
N GLY A 53 -4.08 10.86 17.37
CA GLY A 53 -2.92 11.50 16.72
C GLY A 53 -1.59 10.85 17.11
N TYR A 54 -1.39 10.57 18.40
CA TYR A 54 -0.21 9.82 18.85
C TYR A 54 -0.17 8.39 18.32
N MET A 55 -1.33 7.74 18.18
CA MET A 55 -1.39 6.39 17.63
C MET A 55 -1.08 6.35 16.14
N ALA A 56 -1.58 7.33 15.38
CA ALA A 56 -1.23 7.50 13.97
C ALA A 56 0.29 7.73 13.81
N ALA A 57 0.85 8.67 14.58
CA ALA A 57 2.29 8.92 14.56
C ALA A 57 3.11 7.67 14.96
N GLY A 58 2.65 6.91 15.95
CA GLY A 58 3.27 5.65 16.35
C GLY A 58 3.27 4.61 15.24
N ALA A 59 2.15 4.46 14.52
CA ALA A 59 2.06 3.56 13.37
C ALA A 59 2.98 4.00 12.23
N GLU A 60 3.09 5.30 11.96
CA GLU A 60 4.00 5.84 10.94
C GLU A 60 5.48 5.60 11.30
N ILE A 61 5.86 5.80 12.56
CA ILE A 61 7.21 5.47 13.05
C ILE A 61 7.49 3.97 12.91
N ALA A 62 6.53 3.12 13.28
CA ALA A 62 6.67 1.67 13.12
C ALA A 62 6.87 1.27 11.65
N ALA A 63 6.10 1.87 10.74
CA ALA A 63 6.26 1.68 9.30
C ALA A 63 7.68 2.03 8.84
N ALA A 64 8.16 3.23 9.20
CA ALA A 64 9.49 3.71 8.84
C ALA A 64 10.61 2.79 9.39
N LEU A 65 10.47 2.31 10.62
CA LEU A 65 11.43 1.39 11.23
C LEU A 65 11.46 0.03 10.52
N VAL A 66 10.30 -0.58 10.28
CA VAL A 66 10.21 -1.89 9.63
C VAL A 66 10.79 -1.83 8.21
N ILE A 67 10.39 -0.81 7.44
CA ILE A 67 10.89 -0.60 6.07
C ILE A 67 12.40 -0.35 6.11
N GLY A 68 12.87 0.54 6.98
CA GLY A 68 14.28 0.86 7.13
C GLY A 68 15.13 -0.37 7.45
N VAL A 69 14.70 -1.19 8.41
CA VAL A 69 15.41 -2.43 8.78
C VAL A 69 15.41 -3.43 7.62
N ALA A 70 14.30 -3.59 6.90
CA ALA A 70 14.23 -4.48 5.74
C ALA A 70 15.22 -4.07 4.64
N ILE A 71 15.27 -2.77 4.33
CA ILE A 71 16.21 -2.19 3.35
C ILE A 71 17.66 -2.40 3.80
N LEU A 72 17.99 -2.08 5.05
CA LEU A 72 19.35 -2.24 5.57
C LEU A 72 19.82 -3.69 5.53
N ARG A 73 18.96 -4.64 5.89
CA ARG A 73 19.26 -6.08 5.79
C ARG A 73 19.48 -6.52 4.35
N ALA A 74 18.65 -6.06 3.42
CA ALA A 74 18.78 -6.37 2.00
C ALA A 74 20.13 -5.86 1.44
N ILE A 75 20.48 -4.61 1.73
CA ILE A 75 21.75 -3.99 1.31
C ILE A 75 22.95 -4.74 1.91
N SER A 76 22.93 -5.00 3.22
CA SER A 76 24.03 -5.69 3.91
C SER A 76 24.25 -7.09 3.34
N THR A 77 23.17 -7.85 3.14
CA THR A 77 23.25 -9.23 2.62
C THR A 77 23.75 -9.27 1.18
N TYR A 78 23.27 -8.33 0.35
CA TYR A 78 23.70 -8.19 -1.03
C TYR A 78 25.18 -7.79 -1.12
N GLY A 79 25.61 -6.78 -0.35
CA GLY A 79 26.98 -6.27 -0.33
C GLY A 79 28.00 -7.31 0.16
N GLN A 80 27.74 -7.98 1.28
CA GLN A 80 28.64 -9.00 1.82
C GLN A 80 28.90 -10.15 0.84
N ARG A 81 27.89 -10.53 0.04
CA ARG A 81 28.00 -11.66 -0.89
C ARG A 81 28.46 -11.26 -2.30
N LEU A 82 28.40 -9.99 -2.68
CA LEU A 82 29.11 -9.48 -3.86
C LEU A 82 30.64 -9.63 -3.73
N PHE A 83 31.17 -9.51 -2.52
CA PHE A 83 32.59 -9.72 -2.24
C PHE A 83 33.00 -11.19 -2.26
N ILE A 84 32.07 -12.12 -2.02
CA ILE A 84 32.33 -13.56 -1.99
C ILE A 84 31.78 -14.16 -3.29
N ARG A 85 32.62 -14.21 -4.33
CA ARG A 85 32.37 -14.83 -5.65
C ARG A 85 31.81 -16.26 -5.49
N SER A 86 30.49 -16.43 -5.46
CA SER A 86 29.84 -17.74 -5.34
C SER A 86 28.78 -17.94 -6.41
N LYS A 87 28.80 -19.10 -7.07
CA LYS A 87 28.04 -19.43 -8.29
C LYS A 87 26.52 -19.65 -8.08
N GLN A 88 25.97 -19.37 -6.90
CA GLN A 88 24.53 -19.53 -6.60
C GLN A 88 23.77 -18.20 -6.60
N HIS A 89 23.97 -17.37 -7.63
CA HIS A 89 23.41 -16.02 -7.69
C HIS A 89 21.87 -15.95 -7.74
N PHE A 90 21.20 -16.98 -8.29
CA PHE A 90 19.76 -16.91 -8.58
C PHE A 90 18.89 -17.07 -7.33
N ASP A 91 19.12 -18.11 -6.53
CA ASP A 91 18.32 -18.38 -5.31
C ASP A 91 18.49 -17.28 -4.24
N LEU A 92 19.65 -16.61 -4.25
CA LEU A 92 19.98 -15.57 -3.28
C LEU A 92 19.24 -14.26 -3.54
N ILE A 93 19.20 -13.81 -4.79
CA ILE A 93 18.47 -12.59 -5.17
C ILE A 93 16.99 -12.76 -4.85
N GLU A 94 16.42 -13.93 -5.16
CA GLU A 94 15.03 -14.26 -4.83
C GLU A 94 14.79 -14.19 -3.32
N SER A 95 15.68 -14.78 -2.51
CA SER A 95 15.55 -14.73 -1.04
C SER A 95 15.59 -13.31 -0.46
N ILE A 96 16.47 -12.44 -0.99
CA ILE A 96 16.57 -11.03 -0.57
C ILE A 96 15.30 -10.28 -0.97
N ARG A 97 14.80 -10.51 -2.19
CA ARG A 97 13.59 -9.88 -2.72
C ARG A 97 12.36 -10.26 -1.91
N LEU A 98 12.23 -11.54 -1.54
CA LEU A 98 11.15 -12.04 -0.67
C LEU A 98 11.20 -11.41 0.73
N GLN A 99 12.37 -11.32 1.36
CA GLN A 99 12.51 -10.71 2.68
C GLN A 99 12.21 -9.22 2.66
N LEU A 100 12.72 -8.51 1.65
CA LEU A 100 12.46 -7.09 1.43
C LEU A 100 10.96 -6.85 1.19
N GLY A 101 10.35 -7.64 0.31
CA GLY A 101 8.91 -7.57 0.00
C GLY A 101 8.04 -7.70 1.24
N ARG A 102 8.32 -8.70 2.10
CA ARG A 102 7.61 -8.87 3.38
C ARG A 102 7.71 -7.64 4.28
N GLY A 103 8.90 -7.04 4.37
CA GLY A 103 9.12 -5.84 5.16
C GLY A 103 8.36 -4.63 4.62
N LEU A 104 8.35 -4.44 3.29
CA LEU A 104 7.56 -3.38 2.66
C LEU A 104 6.06 -3.58 2.88
N THR A 105 5.53 -4.79 2.67
CA THR A 105 4.11 -5.08 2.87
C THR A 105 3.67 -4.74 4.29
N LEU A 106 4.44 -5.18 5.29
CA LEU A 106 4.16 -4.89 6.69
C LEU A 106 4.23 -3.38 7.00
N GLY A 107 5.23 -2.68 6.46
CA GLY A 107 5.33 -1.23 6.59
C GLY A 107 4.11 -0.50 6.02
N LEU A 108 3.63 -0.94 4.84
CA LEU A 108 2.45 -0.37 4.19
C LEU A 108 1.16 -0.61 4.99
N GLU A 109 1.03 -1.73 5.70
CA GLU A 109 -0.10 -1.97 6.60
C GLU A 109 -0.14 -0.96 7.75
N PHE A 110 1.03 -0.64 8.32
CA PHE A 110 1.13 0.39 9.37
C PHE A 110 0.82 1.81 8.84
N THR A 111 1.28 2.16 7.63
CA THR A 111 0.93 3.44 7.02
C THR A 111 -0.57 3.58 6.80
N VAL A 112 -1.23 2.52 6.32
CA VAL A 112 -2.69 2.52 6.13
C VAL A 112 -3.44 2.61 7.47
N ALA A 113 -2.95 1.95 8.52
CA ALA A 113 -3.50 2.10 9.86
C ALA A 113 -3.40 3.55 10.36
N SER A 114 -2.25 4.22 10.13
CA SER A 114 -2.06 5.64 10.44
C SER A 114 -3.07 6.54 9.71
N ASP A 115 -3.29 6.29 8.42
CA ASP A 115 -4.22 7.07 7.59
C ASP A 115 -5.67 6.92 8.06
N ILE A 116 -6.09 5.69 8.40
CA ILE A 116 -7.42 5.43 8.98
C ILE A 116 -7.58 6.19 10.30
N LEU A 117 -6.59 6.12 11.20
CA LEU A 117 -6.63 6.83 12.49
C LEU A 117 -6.72 8.36 12.30
N ARG A 118 -6.00 8.93 11.34
CA ARG A 118 -6.08 10.36 11.00
C ARG A 118 -7.48 10.77 10.51
N THR A 119 -8.09 9.97 9.65
CA THR A 119 -9.44 10.28 9.15
C THR A 119 -10.54 10.12 10.21
N ALA A 120 -10.33 9.31 11.24
CA ALA A 120 -11.26 9.15 12.36
C ALA A 120 -11.31 10.36 13.32
N VAL A 121 -10.25 11.17 13.39
CA VAL A 121 -10.09 12.30 14.33
C VAL A 121 -10.92 13.53 13.97
N ALA A 122 -10.94 13.88 12.68
CA ALA A 122 -11.69 15.00 12.14
C ALA A 122 -11.83 14.80 10.63
N PRO A 123 -12.92 14.21 10.14
CA PRO A 123 -13.11 14.03 8.70
C PRO A 123 -13.34 15.39 8.05
N THR A 124 -12.29 16.05 7.57
CA THR A 124 -12.43 17.23 6.70
C THR A 124 -12.53 16.79 5.24
N ARG A 125 -13.10 17.64 4.37
CA ARG A 125 -13.09 17.36 2.93
C ARG A 125 -11.70 17.13 2.37
N ARG A 126 -10.69 17.86 2.89
CA ARG A 126 -9.29 17.66 2.50
C ARG A 126 -8.79 16.30 2.94
N ASP A 127 -9.07 15.88 4.16
CA ASP A 127 -8.61 14.58 4.67
C ASP A 127 -9.24 13.40 3.93
N ILE A 128 -10.52 13.51 3.53
CA ILE A 128 -11.20 12.50 2.70
C ILE A 128 -10.55 12.42 1.31
N LEU A 129 -10.25 13.57 0.69
CA LEU A 129 -9.54 13.61 -0.59
C LEU A 129 -8.11 13.07 -0.48
N THR A 130 -7.42 13.32 0.63
CA THR A 130 -6.10 12.77 0.91
C THR A 130 -6.16 11.24 1.07
N LEU A 131 -7.10 10.73 1.87
CA LEU A 131 -7.30 9.28 2.03
C LEU A 131 -7.69 8.62 0.71
N ALA A 132 -8.60 9.21 -0.06
CA ALA A 132 -8.98 8.75 -1.40
C ALA A 132 -7.76 8.67 -2.32
N SER A 133 -6.90 9.69 -2.27
CA SER A 133 -5.67 9.74 -3.06
C SER A 133 -4.69 8.63 -2.66
N ILE A 134 -4.52 8.36 -1.36
CA ILE A 134 -3.64 7.29 -0.85
C ILE A 134 -4.17 5.91 -1.25
N VAL A 135 -5.47 5.65 -1.07
CA VAL A 135 -6.11 4.39 -1.45
C VAL A 135 -6.01 4.16 -2.96
N LEU A 136 -6.23 5.22 -3.76
CA LEU A 136 -6.05 5.17 -5.20
C LEU A 136 -4.61 4.82 -5.57
N LEU A 137 -3.62 5.49 -4.98
CA LEU A 137 -2.20 5.27 -5.22
C LEU A 137 -1.81 3.83 -4.88
N ARG A 138 -2.27 3.30 -3.74
CA ARG A 138 -2.05 1.89 -3.35
C ARG A 138 -2.66 0.91 -4.36
N THR A 139 -3.87 1.18 -4.82
CA THR A 139 -4.55 0.35 -5.82
C THR A 139 -3.78 0.34 -7.14
N LEU A 140 -3.34 1.51 -7.59
CA LEU A 140 -2.53 1.65 -8.81
C LEU A 140 -1.19 0.92 -8.70
N LEU A 141 -0.49 1.07 -7.58
CA LEU A 141 0.80 0.39 -7.35
C LEU A 141 0.66 -1.13 -7.31
N ASN A 142 -0.31 -1.65 -6.55
CA ASN A 142 -0.55 -3.10 -6.51
C ASN A 142 -0.90 -3.64 -7.89
N TYR A 143 -1.75 -2.94 -8.65
CA TYR A 143 -2.09 -3.33 -10.00
C TYR A 143 -0.87 -3.35 -10.94
N PHE A 144 -0.03 -2.32 -10.89
CA PHE A 144 1.17 -2.26 -11.74
C PHE A 144 2.15 -3.39 -11.43
N LEU A 145 2.30 -3.72 -10.14
CA LEU A 145 3.20 -4.77 -9.69
C LEU A 145 2.71 -6.15 -10.15
N GLU A 146 1.41 -6.42 -10.02
CA GLU A 146 0.78 -7.68 -10.47
C GLU A 146 0.84 -7.83 -12.00
N TRP A 147 0.72 -6.72 -12.72
CA TRP A 147 0.91 -6.69 -14.17
C TRP A 147 2.38 -6.98 -14.56
N GLU A 148 3.36 -6.40 -13.88
CA GLU A 148 4.78 -6.64 -14.18
C GLU A 148 5.17 -8.11 -13.92
N ILE A 149 4.67 -8.68 -12.81
CA ILE A 149 4.93 -10.08 -12.44
C ILE A 149 4.33 -11.03 -13.49
N SER A 150 3.07 -10.84 -13.88
CA SER A 150 2.41 -11.69 -14.89
C SER A 150 3.12 -11.66 -16.24
N GLN A 151 3.57 -10.49 -16.68
CA GLN A 151 4.39 -10.34 -17.90
C GLN A 151 5.75 -11.07 -17.80
N GLY A 152 6.37 -11.07 -16.62
CA GLY A 152 7.62 -11.80 -16.37
C GLY A 152 7.44 -13.32 -16.40
N GLU A 153 6.31 -13.83 -15.92
CA GLU A 153 5.98 -15.26 -15.91
C GLU A 153 5.65 -15.79 -17.31
N GLU A 154 4.87 -15.05 -18.10
CA GLU A 154 4.55 -15.42 -19.49
C GLU A 154 5.81 -15.54 -20.36
N ARG A 155 6.78 -14.63 -20.19
CA ARG A 155 8.07 -14.70 -20.90
C ARG A 155 8.85 -15.96 -20.54
N ARG A 156 8.84 -16.38 -19.27
CA ARG A 156 9.52 -17.61 -18.82
C ARG A 156 8.84 -18.89 -19.28
N GLN A 157 7.52 -18.89 -19.44
CA GLN A 157 6.79 -20.02 -20.00
C GLN A 157 7.07 -20.18 -21.49
N ASN A 158 7.08 -19.08 -22.24
CA ASN A 158 7.36 -19.11 -23.67
C ASN A 158 8.78 -19.67 -23.93
N ASP A 159 9.80 -19.24 -23.19
CA ASP A 159 11.17 -19.77 -23.33
C ASP A 159 11.32 -21.28 -23.01
N ARG A 160 10.41 -21.88 -22.23
CA ARG A 160 10.41 -23.34 -21.95
C ARG A 160 9.70 -24.17 -23.01
N GLU A 161 8.84 -23.57 -23.83
CA GLU A 161 8.18 -24.28 -24.95
C GLU A 161 9.02 -24.28 -26.24
N VAL A 162 10.05 -23.42 -26.34
CA VAL A 162 10.95 -23.35 -27.51
C VAL A 162 12.24 -24.16 -27.33
N VAL A 163 12.41 -24.89 -26.21
CA VAL A 163 13.54 -25.80 -25.94
C VAL A 163 13.04 -27.24 -25.91
#